data_AF-A0A953B4M3-F1
#
_entry.id   AF-A0A953B4M3-F1
#
_cell.length_a   1.000
_cell.length_b   1.000
_cell.length_c   1.000
_cell.angle_alpha   90.00
_cell.angle_beta   90.00
_cell.angle_gamma   90.00
#
_symmetry.space_group_name_H-M   'P 1'
#
loop_
_entity.id
_entity.type
_entity.pdbx_description
1 polymer ?
#
loop_
_entity_poly.entity_id
_entity_poly.type
_entity_poly.pdbx_seq_one_letter_code
_entity_poly.pdbx_strand_id
1 'polypeptide(L)' 'MPLYLYEASVPPFRQTLSALSAILDKAAAHAAARKIEPAVLLGARLYPDMFPFTRQVQL' A
#
# COMPACT_ATOMS: atom_id res chain seq x y z
N MET A 1 21.13 -3.28 24.70
CA MET A 1 21.54 -2.63 23.44
C MET A 1 20.61 -1.44 23.23
N PRO A 2 21.11 -0.20 23.23
CA PRO A 2 20.27 0.95 22.91
C PRO A 2 19.82 0.83 21.45
N LEU A 3 18.51 0.94 21.21
CA LEU A 3 17.94 0.98 19.88
C LEU A 3 18.02 2.42 19.38
N TYR A 4 18.78 2.67 18.32
CA TYR A 4 18.81 4.01 17.73
C TYR A 4 17.54 4.27 16.93
N LEU A 5 17.06 5.51 16.92
CA LEU A 5 15.86 5.90 16.17
C LEU A 5 15.95 5.51 14.69
N TYR A 6 17.15 5.59 14.11
CA TYR A 6 17.40 5.13 12.75
C TYR A 6 17.07 3.65 12.57
N GLU A 7 17.59 2.77 13.43
CA GLU A 7 17.38 1.32 13.37
C GLU A 7 15.91 0.95 13.64
N ALA A 8 15.26 1.72 14.51
CA ALA A 8 13.86 1.53 14.88
C ALA A 8 12.88 1.94 13.76
N SER A 9 13.28 2.82 12.84
CA SER A 9 12.36 3.43 11.88
C SER A 9 12.74 3.18 10.43
N VAL A 10 13.98 3.45 10.03
CA VAL A 10 14.34 3.48 8.59
C VAL A 10 14.35 2.09 7.96
N PRO A 11 15.08 1.07 8.49
CA PRO A 11 15.02 -0.29 7.94
C PRO A 11 13.61 -0.89 7.89
N PRO A 12 12.79 -0.85 8.96
CA PRO A 12 11.46 -1.45 8.91
C PRO A 12 10.53 -0.72 7.94
N PHE A 13 10.54 0.62 7.88
CA PHE A 13 9.72 1.34 6.90
C PHE A 13 10.12 1.01 5.46
N ARG A 14 11.42 0.89 5.15
CA ARG A 14 11.86 0.44 3.82
C ARG A 14 11.34 -0.95 3.48
N GLN A 15 11.37 -1.87 4.44
CA GLN A 15 10.85 -3.23 4.25
C GLN A 15 9.35 -3.21 3.96
N THR A 16 8.56 -2.50 4.76
CA THR A 16 7.11 -2.42 4.61
C THR A 16 6.70 -1.73 3.31
N LEU A 17 7.36 -0.64 2.93
CA LEU A 17 7.08 0.07 1.67
C LEU A 17 7.44 -0.77 0.44
N SER A 18 8.54 -1.55 0.51
CA SER A 18 8.89 -2.52 -0.54
C SER A 18 7.83 -3.62 -0.68
N ALA A 19 7.36 -4.16 0.45
CA ALA A 19 6.26 -5.13 0.44
C ALA A 19 4.96 -4.54 -0.12
N LEU A 20 4.65 -3.28 0.20
CA LEU A 20 3.49 -2.57 -0.36
C LEU A 20 3.60 -2.42 -1.89
N SER A 21 4.78 -2.09 -2.42
CA SER A 21 5.02 -2.05 -3.86
C SER A 21 4.70 -3.39 -4.53
N ALA A 22 5.16 -4.50 -3.95
CA ALA A 22 4.87 -5.84 -4.45
C ALA A 22 3.37 -6.21 -4.35
N ILE A 23 2.64 -5.66 -3.38
CA ILE A 23 1.18 -5.82 -3.27
C ILE A 23 0.49 -5.05 -4.41
N LEU A 24 0.96 -3.86 -4.77
CA LEU A 24 0.41 -3.08 -5.89
C LEU A 24 0.60 -3.79 -7.23
N ASP A 25 1.75 -4.45 -7.45
CA ASP A 25 1.97 -5.27 -8.64
C ASP A 25 0.94 -6.42 -8.75
N LYS A 26 0.65 -7.08 -7.62
CA LYS A 26 -0.38 -8.12 -7.56
C LYS A 26 -1.78 -7.56 -7.78
N ALA A 27 -2.07 -6.36 -7.25
CA ALA A 27 -3.35 -5.70 -7.47
C ALA A 27 -3.55 -5.35 -8.95
N ALA A 28 -2.51 -4.88 -9.64
CA ALA A 28 -2.54 -4.64 -11.07
C ALA A 28 -2.77 -5.92 -11.87
N ALA A 29 -2.06 -7.02 -11.54
CA ALA A 29 -2.27 -8.32 -12.17
C ALA A 29 -3.69 -8.87 -11.93
N HIS A 30 -4.23 -8.70 -10.72
CA HIS A 30 -5.59 -9.07 -10.38
C HIS A 30 -6.63 -8.26 -11.18
N ALA A 31 -6.41 -6.95 -11.29
CA ALA A 31 -7.28 -6.07 -12.07
C ALA A 31 -7.32 -6.49 -13.54
N ALA A 32 -6.15 -6.76 -14.14
CA ALA A 32 -6.04 -7.23 -15.51
C ALA A 32 -6.74 -8.57 -15.72
N ALA A 33 -6.52 -9.55 -14.84
CA ALA A 33 -7.13 -10.88 -14.93
C ALA A 33 -8.66 -10.85 -14.83
N ARG A 34 -9.22 -9.88 -14.10
CA ARG A 34 -10.67 -9.75 -13.88
C ARG A 34 -11.34 -8.65 -14.71
N LYS A 35 -10.60 -8.01 -15.61
CA LYS A 35 -11.07 -6.85 -16.39
C LYS A 35 -11.62 -5.72 -15.52
N ILE A 36 -11.02 -5.53 -14.35
CA ILE A 36 -11.33 -4.42 -13.45
C ILE A 36 -10.45 -3.24 -13.88
N GLU A 37 -11.05 -2.06 -14.04
CA GLU A 37 -10.28 -0.85 -14.27
C GLU A 37 -9.46 -0.49 -13.01
N PRO A 38 -8.14 -0.20 -13.12
CA PRO A 38 -7.30 0.09 -11.94
C PRO A 38 -7.86 1.22 -11.05
N ALA A 39 -8.53 2.20 -11.64
CA ALA A 39 -9.17 3.30 -10.92
C ALA A 39 -10.20 2.82 -9.88
N VAL A 40 -10.87 1.69 -10.12
CA VAL A 40 -11.83 1.10 -9.19
C VAL A 40 -11.13 0.64 -7.90
N LEU A 41 -9.99 -0.03 -8.02
CA LEU A 41 -9.21 -0.47 -6.85
C LEU A 41 -8.58 0.70 -6.11
N LEU A 42 -8.07 1.70 -6.85
CA LEU A 42 -7.48 2.90 -6.28
C LEU A 42 -8.51 3.77 -5.52
N GLY A 43 -9.75 3.82 -6.02
CA GLY A 43 -10.86 4.51 -5.37
C GLY A 43 -11.56 3.72 -4.26
N ALA A 44 -11.23 2.43 -4.08
CA ALA A 44 -11.89 1.57 -3.11
C ALA A 44 -11.70 2.07 -1.67
N ARG A 45 -12.73 1.84 -0.85
CA ARG A 45 -12.78 2.16 0.58
C ARG A 45 -13.26 0.94 1.36
N LEU A 46 -12.76 0.78 2.58
CA LEU A 46 -13.23 -0.27 3.50
C LEU A 46 -14.55 0.11 4.17
N TYR A 47 -14.73 1.39 4.51
CA TYR A 47 -15.96 1.95 5.04
C TYR A 47 -16.22 3.33 4.40
N PRO A 48 -17.48 3.79 4.26
CA PRO A 48 -17.79 5.03 3.52
C PRO A 48 -17.06 6.29 4.02
N ASP A 49 -16.81 6.39 5.32
CA ASP A 49 -16.13 7.53 5.97
C ASP A 49 -14.59 7.49 5.86
N MET A 50 -14.02 6.38 5.39
CA MET A 50 -12.57 6.22 5.29
C MET A 50 -12.00 6.86 4.02
N PHE A 51 -10.70 7.19 4.05
CA PHE A 51 -9.98 7.61 2.86
C PHE A 51 -9.86 6.47 1.83
N PRO A 52 -9.91 6.78 0.52
CA PRO A 52 -9.70 5.80 -0.55
C PRO A 52 -8.28 5.24 -0.52
N PHE A 53 -8.08 4.06 -1.11
CA PHE A 53 -6.80 3.36 -1.11
C PHE A 53 -5.63 4.24 -1.58
N THR A 54 -5.80 5.07 -2.62
CA THR A 54 -4.76 6.03 -3.05
C THR A 54 -4.28 6.94 -1.92
N ARG A 55 -5.21 7.44 -1.10
CA ARG A 55 -4.87 8.37 -0.01
C ARG A 55 -4.25 7.62 1.17
N GLN A 56 -4.64 6.37 1.43
CA GLN A 56 -3.99 5.52 2.45
C GLN A 56 -2.50 5.32 2.15
N VAL A 57 -2.10 5.24 0.88
CA VAL A 57 -0.69 5.06 0.48
C VAL A 57 0.12 6.37 0.57
N GLN A 58 -0.54 7.53 0.47
CA GLN A 58 0.11 8.85 0.46
C GLN A 58 0.37 9.46 1.84
N LEU A 59 -0.28 8.92 2.88
CA LEU A 59 -0.14 9.37 4.27
C LEU A 59 1.09 8.73 4.92
#